data_AF-A0A2V1DDP9-F1
#
_entry.id   AF-A0A2V1DDP9-F1
#
_cell.length_a   1.000
_cell.length_b   1.000
_cell.length_c   1.000
_cell.angle_alpha   90.00
_cell.angle_beta   90.00
_cell.angle_gamma   90.00
#
_symmetry.space_group_name_H-M   'P 1'
#
loop_
_entity.id
_entity.type
_entity.pdbx_description
1 polymer ?
#
loop_
_entity_poly.entity_id
_entity_poly.type
_entity_poly.pdbx_seq_one_letter_code
_entity_poly.pdbx_strand_id
1 'polypeptide(L)'
;MWHNAIAAGELQWWKQSKSQGVDGTCYSYLVKELDTCWTLVETYHTTVQAIEDSNKKTRGWAGCDGIQWGMNICLGHGNPPFPANSPEAICGPQMNNTEKPTDYTKWPGLNPCPLNACCDVWGQCGTMAQFYPDTRAPTGNDGTEGGPGENGCISNCGTKIVAGSPPAKFERVYISNLEIGEIISSGQHMIQQEHNPIAGDILIYDDTEWVSWSDVAYPVA
;
A
#
# COMPACT_ATOMS: atom_id res chain seq x y z
N MET A 1 8.41 -41.84 -9.75
CA MET A 1 6.98 -42.03 -9.43
C MET A 1 6.86 -42.54 -7.99
N TRP A 2 6.66 -41.64 -7.04
CA TRP A 2 6.21 -42.00 -5.69
C TRP A 2 5.10 -41.01 -5.34
N HIS A 3 3.88 -41.39 -5.70
CA HIS A 3 2.66 -40.71 -5.26
C HIS A 3 2.33 -41.25 -3.87
N ASN A 4 2.71 -40.54 -2.81
CA ASN A 4 2.10 -40.77 -1.50
C ASN A 4 0.84 -39.91 -1.44
N ALA A 5 -0.28 -40.50 -1.86
CA ALA A 5 -1.60 -39.95 -1.64
C ALA A 5 -1.87 -39.92 -0.13
N ILE A 6 -1.86 -38.73 0.47
CA ILE A 6 -2.35 -38.51 1.82
C ILE A 6 -3.84 -38.88 1.84
N ALA A 7 -4.24 -39.74 2.78
CA ALA A 7 -5.61 -40.24 2.88
C ALA A 7 -6.61 -39.08 3.09
N ALA A 8 -7.77 -39.18 2.42
CA ALA A 8 -8.82 -38.16 2.39
C ALA A 8 -9.41 -37.76 3.78
N GLY A 9 -9.03 -38.43 4.87
CA GLY A 9 -9.42 -38.13 6.25
C GLY A 9 -8.44 -37.24 7.03
N GLU A 10 -7.16 -37.18 6.66
CA GLU A 10 -6.14 -36.37 7.35
C GLU A 10 -6.02 -34.94 6.78
N LEU A 11 -6.52 -34.72 5.56
CA LEU A 11 -6.58 -33.43 4.84
C LEU A 11 -7.70 -32.49 5.31
N GLN A 12 -8.17 -32.59 6.56
CA GLN A 12 -9.35 -31.85 7.06
C GLN A 12 -9.02 -30.86 8.18
N TRP A 13 -7.79 -30.85 8.72
CA TRP A 13 -7.44 -29.89 9.76
C TRP A 13 -7.58 -28.45 9.25
N TRP A 14 -7.29 -28.12 7.98
CA TRP A 14 -7.39 -26.75 7.45
C TRP A 14 -8.85 -26.28 7.30
N LYS A 15 -9.79 -27.22 7.09
CA LYS A 15 -11.24 -26.95 7.10
C LYS A 15 -11.76 -26.77 8.52
N GLN A 16 -11.13 -27.43 9.48
CA GLN A 16 -11.51 -27.42 10.89
C GLN A 16 -10.68 -26.43 11.72
N SER A 17 -9.63 -25.83 11.16
CA SER A 17 -8.83 -24.80 11.79
C SER A 17 -9.71 -23.57 11.85
N LYS A 18 -10.45 -23.45 12.95
CA LYS A 18 -11.13 -22.23 13.34
C LYS A 18 -10.13 -21.08 13.25
N SER A 19 -10.62 -19.89 12.92
CA SER A 19 -9.93 -18.64 13.21
C SER A 19 -9.33 -18.74 14.61
N GLN A 20 -8.00 -18.76 14.71
CA GLN A 20 -7.35 -18.84 16.01
C GLN A 20 -7.29 -17.45 16.69
N GLY A 21 -7.66 -16.40 15.95
CA GLY A 21 -7.84 -15.05 16.47
C GLY A 21 -9.21 -14.84 17.12
N VAL A 22 -9.21 -14.06 18.20
CA VAL A 22 -10.39 -13.65 19.01
C VAL A 22 -11.42 -12.84 18.19
N ASP A 23 -11.01 -12.33 17.02
CA ASP A 23 -11.74 -11.45 16.11
C ASP A 23 -12.08 -12.11 14.76
N GLY A 24 -11.94 -13.43 14.65
CA GLY A 24 -12.13 -14.15 13.39
C GLY A 24 -10.92 -14.12 12.46
N THR A 25 -9.77 -13.58 12.89
CA THR A 25 -8.48 -13.71 12.17
C THR A 25 -8.09 -15.18 12.01
N CYS A 26 -7.60 -15.54 10.84
CA CYS A 26 -7.09 -16.87 10.53
C CYS A 26 -5.92 -17.28 11.46
N TYR A 27 -5.44 -18.52 11.32
CA TYR A 27 -4.15 -18.87 11.92
C TYR A 27 -3.03 -18.09 11.21
N SER A 28 -2.53 -17.06 11.87
CA SER A 28 -1.47 -16.18 11.38
C SER A 28 -0.10 -16.85 11.48
N TYR A 29 0.66 -16.80 10.39
CA TYR A 29 2.05 -17.25 10.34
C TYR A 29 2.94 -16.14 9.78
N LEU A 30 4.05 -15.84 10.45
CA LEU A 30 5.08 -14.92 9.96
C LEU A 30 6.03 -15.70 9.07
N VAL A 31 6.04 -15.36 7.77
CA VAL A 31 6.90 -16.00 6.77
C VAL A 31 8.37 -15.75 7.12
N LYS A 32 9.17 -16.81 7.17
CA LYS A 32 10.60 -16.75 7.46
C LYS A 32 11.42 -16.74 6.18
N GLU A 33 12.71 -16.46 6.32
CA GLU A 33 13.65 -16.62 5.23
C GLU A 33 13.61 -18.07 4.69
N LEU A 34 13.58 -18.20 3.36
CA LEU A 34 13.47 -19.48 2.63
C LEU A 34 12.16 -20.25 2.78
N ASP A 35 11.16 -19.71 3.48
CA ASP A 35 9.83 -20.31 3.45
C ASP A 35 9.23 -20.21 2.04
N THR A 36 8.58 -21.29 1.61
CA THR A 36 7.79 -21.33 0.39
C THR A 36 6.43 -21.95 0.70
N CYS A 37 5.43 -21.75 -0.16
CA CYS A 37 4.16 -22.45 0.05
C CYS A 37 4.33 -23.98 0.10
N TRP A 38 5.25 -24.57 -0.67
CA TRP A 38 5.46 -26.01 -0.70
C TRP A 38 6.05 -26.55 0.61
N THR A 39 7.02 -25.84 1.20
CA THR A 39 7.58 -26.24 2.51
C THR A 39 6.55 -26.08 3.63
N LEU A 40 5.71 -25.05 3.56
CA LEU A 40 4.62 -24.83 4.52
C LEU A 40 3.51 -25.87 4.36
N VAL A 41 3.20 -26.32 3.14
CA VAL A 41 2.24 -27.39 2.88
C VAL A 41 2.65 -28.68 3.59
N GLU A 42 3.92 -29.07 3.53
CA GLU A 42 4.43 -30.26 4.20
C GLU A 42 4.40 -30.10 5.72
N THR A 43 4.86 -28.95 6.22
CA THR A 43 4.98 -28.66 7.65
C THR A 43 3.64 -28.60 8.36
N TYR A 44 2.67 -27.93 7.73
CA TYR A 44 1.36 -27.71 8.32
C TYR A 44 0.34 -28.75 7.86
N HIS A 45 0.65 -29.60 6.88
CA HIS A 45 -0.26 -30.59 6.28
C HIS A 45 -1.42 -29.97 5.47
N THR A 46 -1.26 -28.78 4.89
CA THR A 46 -2.30 -28.10 4.07
C THR A 46 -2.15 -28.43 2.58
N THR A 47 -2.68 -27.60 1.68
CA THR A 47 -2.43 -27.64 0.24
C THR A 47 -2.09 -26.24 -0.27
N VAL A 48 -1.36 -26.14 -1.38
CA VAL A 48 -1.03 -24.85 -2.02
C VAL A 48 -2.31 -24.07 -2.29
N GLN A 49 -3.33 -24.73 -2.84
CA GLN A 49 -4.63 -24.12 -3.11
C GLN A 49 -5.30 -23.55 -1.85
N ALA A 50 -5.22 -24.24 -0.73
CA ALA A 50 -5.79 -23.74 0.53
C ALA A 50 -5.04 -22.52 1.07
N ILE A 51 -3.72 -22.47 0.92
CA ILE A 51 -2.93 -21.26 1.26
C ILE A 51 -3.34 -20.11 0.34
N GLU A 52 -3.40 -20.33 -0.98
CA GLU A 52 -3.84 -19.32 -1.95
C GLU A 52 -5.23 -18.77 -1.63
N ASP A 53 -6.20 -19.66 -1.41
CA ASP A 53 -7.58 -19.28 -1.14
C ASP A 53 -7.72 -18.50 0.18
N SER A 54 -6.90 -18.83 1.18
CA SER A 54 -6.92 -18.17 2.49
C SER A 54 -6.28 -16.78 2.46
N ASN A 55 -5.44 -16.48 1.47
CA ASN A 55 -4.64 -15.24 1.43
C ASN A 55 -5.08 -14.21 0.38
N LYS A 56 -6.19 -14.45 -0.35
CA LYS A 56 -6.73 -13.50 -1.34
C LYS A 56 -7.01 -12.09 -0.80
N LYS A 57 -7.11 -11.92 0.52
CA LYS A 57 -7.31 -10.64 1.21
C LYS A 57 -6.11 -10.20 2.05
N THR A 58 -5.05 -10.99 2.06
CA THR A 58 -3.84 -10.72 2.84
C THR A 58 -3.02 -9.66 2.10
N ARG A 59 -2.65 -8.59 2.81
CA ARG A 59 -1.82 -7.51 2.27
C ARG A 59 -0.48 -8.06 1.79
N GLY A 60 -0.04 -7.63 0.61
CA GLY A 60 1.19 -8.07 -0.03
C GLY A 60 1.15 -9.49 -0.60
N TRP A 61 -0.01 -10.16 -0.59
CA TRP A 61 -0.12 -11.49 -1.18
C TRP A 61 -0.06 -11.43 -2.71
N ALA A 62 1.04 -11.92 -3.27
CA ALA A 62 1.27 -12.04 -4.72
C ALA A 62 1.14 -13.49 -5.23
N GLY A 63 0.57 -14.38 -4.43
CA GLY A 63 0.52 -15.82 -4.70
C GLY A 63 1.74 -16.57 -4.18
N CYS A 64 1.68 -17.89 -4.28
CA CYS A 64 2.68 -18.80 -3.72
C CYS A 64 4.05 -18.74 -4.40
N ASP A 65 4.10 -18.31 -5.66
CA ASP A 65 5.35 -18.02 -6.38
C ASP A 65 6.00 -16.71 -5.89
N GLY A 66 5.21 -15.80 -5.31
CA GLY A 66 5.61 -14.46 -4.88
C GLY A 66 5.54 -14.24 -3.37
N ILE A 67 5.56 -15.30 -2.57
CA ILE A 67 5.52 -15.21 -1.10
C ILE A 67 6.76 -14.45 -0.58
N GLN A 68 6.54 -13.46 0.30
CA GLN A 68 7.62 -12.60 0.81
C GLN A 68 7.97 -12.94 2.25
N TRP A 69 9.27 -12.97 2.57
CA TRP A 69 9.75 -13.10 3.94
C TRP A 69 9.31 -11.89 4.77
N GLY A 70 9.03 -12.10 6.06
CA GLY A 70 8.62 -11.03 6.97
C GLY A 70 7.15 -10.62 6.86
N MET A 71 6.36 -11.18 5.93
CA MET A 71 4.92 -10.92 5.87
C MET A 71 4.12 -11.88 6.77
N ASN A 72 2.97 -11.44 7.27
CA ASN A 72 2.02 -12.33 7.94
C ASN A 72 1.06 -12.93 6.90
N ILE A 73 0.84 -14.25 6.94
CA ILE A 73 -0.09 -14.97 6.08
C ILE A 73 -1.08 -15.81 6.88
N CYS A 74 -2.16 -16.23 6.23
CA CYS A 74 -3.10 -17.22 6.72
C CYS A 74 -2.68 -18.64 6.31
N LEU A 75 -2.59 -19.57 7.26
CA LEU A 75 -2.50 -21.01 6.98
C LEU A 75 -3.85 -21.73 7.19
N GLY A 76 -4.96 -21.02 7.07
CA GLY A 76 -6.31 -21.53 7.20
C GLY A 76 -7.36 -20.42 7.04
N HIS A 77 -8.63 -20.77 7.15
CA HIS A 77 -9.72 -19.82 6.96
C HIS A 77 -9.80 -18.73 8.05
N GLY A 78 -10.24 -17.54 7.64
CA GLY A 78 -10.52 -16.42 8.53
C GLY A 78 -10.31 -15.06 7.86
N ASN A 79 -10.35 -14.01 8.65
CA ASN A 79 -9.93 -12.67 8.24
C ASN A 79 -8.39 -12.64 8.06
N PRO A 80 -7.88 -11.77 7.17
CA PRO A 80 -6.43 -11.63 6.97
C PRO A 80 -5.74 -11.23 8.28
N PRO A 81 -4.48 -11.65 8.48
CA PRO A 81 -3.70 -11.21 9.64
C PRO A 81 -3.35 -9.74 9.50
N PHE A 82 -3.19 -9.05 10.64
CA PHE A 82 -2.64 -7.69 10.60
C PHE A 82 -1.21 -7.74 10.05
N PRO A 83 -0.81 -6.82 9.15
CA PRO A 83 0.53 -6.82 8.58
C PRO A 83 1.62 -6.79 9.65
N ALA A 84 2.75 -7.44 9.37
CA ALA A 84 3.91 -7.36 10.25
C ALA A 84 4.45 -5.93 10.27
N ASN A 85 4.95 -5.48 11.42
CA ASN A 85 5.55 -4.16 11.54
C ASN A 85 6.76 -4.01 10.60
N SER A 86 6.84 -2.86 9.93
CA SER A 86 8.00 -2.41 9.17
C SER A 86 8.57 -1.17 9.87
N PRO A 87 9.73 -1.27 10.54
CA PRO A 87 10.27 -0.17 11.34
C PRO A 87 10.52 1.13 10.58
N GLU A 88 10.71 1.06 9.26
CA GLU A 88 10.97 2.21 8.39
C GLU A 88 9.72 2.74 7.68
N ALA A 89 8.53 2.17 7.96
CA ALA A 89 7.29 2.70 7.42
C ALA A 89 6.97 4.07 8.04
N ILE A 90 6.65 5.03 7.16
CA ILE A 90 6.22 6.39 7.45
C ILE A 90 4.69 6.52 7.38
N CYS A 91 4.03 5.62 6.65
CA CYS A 91 2.57 5.56 6.51
C CYS A 91 2.04 4.13 6.50
N GLY A 92 0.71 3.99 6.57
CA GLY A 92 0.04 2.70 6.42
C GLY A 92 0.04 1.83 7.68
N PRO A 93 -0.49 0.59 7.59
CA PRO A 93 -0.73 -0.27 8.75
C PRO A 93 0.54 -0.86 9.37
N GLN A 94 1.68 -0.84 8.66
CA GLN A 94 2.93 -1.44 9.13
C GLN A 94 3.77 -0.50 10.02
N MET A 95 3.38 0.77 10.15
CA MET A 95 4.10 1.72 11.01
C MET A 95 4.24 1.23 12.46
N ASN A 96 5.32 1.66 13.10
CA ASN A 96 5.58 1.39 14.51
C ASN A 96 4.39 1.81 15.40
N ASN A 97 4.03 0.93 16.34
CA ASN A 97 2.97 1.16 17.32
C ASN A 97 1.57 1.40 16.71
N THR A 98 1.30 0.94 15.48
CA THR A 98 -0.04 1.01 14.90
C THR A 98 -1.00 0.10 15.65
N GLU A 99 -2.08 0.66 16.18
CA GLU A 99 -3.15 -0.13 16.79
C GLU A 99 -3.97 -0.84 15.70
N LYS A 100 -4.15 -2.16 15.84
CA LYS A 100 -4.98 -2.97 14.93
C LYS A 100 -6.47 -2.66 15.13
N PRO A 101 -7.17 -2.06 14.14
CA PRO A 101 -8.63 -1.95 14.16
C PRO A 101 -9.28 -3.31 13.88
N THR A 102 -10.52 -3.49 14.34
CA THR A 102 -11.30 -4.71 14.10
C THR A 102 -11.74 -4.88 12.64
N ASP A 103 -11.97 -3.79 11.92
CA ASP A 103 -12.41 -3.79 10.53
C ASP A 103 -11.21 -3.69 9.57
N TYR A 104 -10.87 -4.82 8.93
CA TYR A 104 -9.73 -4.90 8.02
C TYR A 104 -9.86 -4.04 6.77
N THR A 105 -11.07 -3.65 6.38
CA THR A 105 -11.29 -2.79 5.21
C THR A 105 -10.76 -1.37 5.42
N LYS A 106 -10.49 -0.98 6.67
CA LYS A 106 -9.97 0.34 7.04
C LYS A 106 -8.44 0.39 7.14
N TRP A 107 -7.76 -0.76 7.15
CA TRP A 107 -6.31 -0.83 7.35
C TRP A 107 -5.49 -0.03 6.33
N PRO A 108 -5.85 0.03 5.03
CA PRO A 108 -5.07 0.81 4.06
C PRO A 108 -5.03 2.31 4.39
N GLY A 109 -6.04 2.84 5.09
CA GLY A 109 -6.14 4.25 5.48
C GLY A 109 -5.53 4.59 6.84
N LEU A 110 -4.86 3.64 7.50
CA LEU A 110 -4.16 3.90 8.77
C LEU A 110 -2.91 4.72 8.54
N ASN A 111 -2.63 5.62 9.47
CA ASN A 111 -1.46 6.49 9.48
C ASN A 111 -1.22 7.18 8.12
N PRO A 112 -2.08 8.14 7.74
CA PRO A 112 -1.99 8.79 6.45
C PRO A 112 -0.72 9.63 6.33
N CYS A 113 -0.23 9.76 5.10
CA CYS A 113 0.86 10.67 4.80
C CYS A 113 0.50 12.14 5.07
N PRO A 114 1.48 12.98 5.41
CA PRO A 114 1.30 14.43 5.42
C PRO A 114 0.67 14.93 4.11
N LEU A 115 -0.15 15.97 4.22
CA LEU A 115 -0.84 16.61 3.08
C LEU A 115 -1.74 15.67 2.26
N ASN A 116 -2.12 14.50 2.79
CA ASN A 116 -2.82 13.46 2.05
C ASN A 116 -2.07 13.00 0.79
N ALA A 117 -0.74 13.00 0.82
CA ALA A 117 0.07 12.35 -0.22
C ALA A 117 -0.25 10.84 -0.33
N CYS A 118 0.18 10.22 -1.44
CA CYS A 118 0.01 8.78 -1.65
C CYS A 118 0.89 8.00 -0.66
N CYS A 119 0.35 6.91 -0.12
CA CYS A 119 1.10 5.93 0.66
C CYS A 119 1.33 4.70 -0.21
N ASP A 120 2.59 4.32 -0.42
CA ASP A 120 2.92 3.13 -1.20
C ASP A 120 2.84 1.83 -0.39
N VAL A 121 3.06 0.72 -1.09
CA VAL A 121 3.01 -0.63 -0.50
C VAL A 121 4.11 -0.88 0.52
N TRP A 122 5.20 -0.14 0.44
CA TRP A 122 6.36 -0.20 1.33
C TRP A 122 6.22 0.72 2.55
N GLY A 123 5.12 1.47 2.64
CA GLY A 123 4.83 2.39 3.73
C GLY A 123 5.57 3.72 3.60
N GLN A 124 5.91 4.14 2.39
CA GLN A 124 6.53 5.42 2.09
C GLN A 124 5.52 6.41 1.52
N CYS A 125 5.75 7.68 1.82
CA CYS A 125 4.94 8.78 1.32
C CYS A 125 5.56 9.37 0.06
N GLY A 126 4.72 9.65 -0.94
CA GLY A 126 5.18 10.31 -2.15
C GLY A 126 4.04 10.93 -2.93
N THR A 127 4.41 11.85 -3.81
CA THR A 127 3.48 12.54 -4.72
C THR A 127 3.87 12.38 -6.17
N MET A 128 4.80 11.48 -6.52
CA MET A 128 5.22 11.25 -7.91
C MET A 128 4.40 10.15 -8.61
N ALA A 129 4.53 10.09 -9.94
CA ALA A 129 3.96 9.08 -10.84
C ALA A 129 4.01 7.63 -10.31
N GLN A 130 5.15 7.22 -9.74
CA GLN A 130 5.36 5.86 -9.23
C GLN A 130 4.53 5.49 -7.99
N PHE A 131 3.96 6.48 -7.28
CA PHE A 131 3.14 6.31 -6.09
C PHE A 131 1.64 6.34 -6.37
N TYR A 132 1.21 6.62 -7.60
CA TYR A 132 -0.21 6.76 -7.92
C TYR A 132 -0.96 5.47 -8.29
N PRO A 133 -0.35 4.47 -8.95
CA PRO A 133 -1.07 3.30 -9.41
C PRO A 133 -1.75 2.61 -8.25
N ASP A 134 -3.08 2.55 -8.29
CA ASP A 134 -3.85 1.77 -7.33
C ASP A 134 -3.67 0.29 -7.66
N THR A 135 -2.94 -0.41 -6.81
CA THR A 135 -2.57 -1.82 -7.02
C THR A 135 -3.40 -2.77 -6.19
N ARG A 136 -4.44 -2.26 -5.55
CA ARG A 136 -5.36 -3.07 -4.76
C ARG A 136 -6.07 -4.04 -5.69
N ALA A 137 -5.94 -5.33 -5.40
CA ALA A 137 -6.62 -6.32 -6.22
C ALA A 137 -8.14 -6.23 -6.03
N PRO A 138 -8.94 -6.71 -6.99
CA PRO A 138 -10.41 -6.71 -6.87
C PRO A 138 -10.93 -7.45 -5.63
N THR A 139 -10.14 -8.38 -5.09
CA THR A 139 -10.42 -9.13 -3.86
C THR A 139 -10.21 -8.31 -2.59
N GLY A 140 -9.68 -7.10 -2.70
CA GLY A 140 -9.49 -6.13 -1.62
C GLY A 140 -8.14 -6.23 -0.90
N ASN A 141 -7.23 -7.12 -1.32
CA ASN A 141 -5.85 -7.10 -0.84
C ASN A 141 -5.11 -5.92 -1.47
N ASP A 142 -4.40 -5.18 -0.62
CA ASP A 142 -3.48 -4.10 -0.97
C ASP A 142 -2.03 -4.57 -0.81
N GLY A 143 -1.05 -3.68 -0.99
CA GLY A 143 0.34 -3.94 -0.63
C GLY A 143 1.16 -4.75 -1.63
N THR A 144 0.70 -4.92 -2.88
CA THR A 144 1.48 -5.48 -4.00
C THR A 144 1.91 -4.37 -4.94
N GLU A 145 3.13 -4.44 -5.47
CA GLU A 145 3.61 -3.48 -6.48
C GLU A 145 2.75 -3.49 -7.75
N GLY A 146 2.74 -2.38 -8.50
CA GLY A 146 1.84 -2.20 -9.66
C GLY A 146 2.37 -2.75 -10.96
N GLY A 147 3.69 -2.79 -11.08
CA GLY A 147 4.41 -3.24 -12.25
C GLY A 147 5.87 -2.78 -12.21
N PRO A 148 6.68 -3.10 -13.23
CA PRO A 148 8.07 -2.68 -13.29
C PRO A 148 8.20 -1.15 -13.17
N GLY A 149 8.86 -0.68 -12.11
CA GLY A 149 9.06 0.75 -11.85
C GLY A 149 7.93 1.46 -11.11
N GLU A 150 6.90 0.75 -10.66
CA GLU A 150 5.81 1.28 -9.85
C GLU A 150 5.84 0.71 -8.44
N ASN A 151 5.85 1.58 -7.43
CA ASN A 151 5.78 1.13 -6.03
C ASN A 151 4.36 0.63 -5.69
N GLY A 152 3.35 1.09 -6.43
CA GLY A 152 1.95 0.84 -6.12
C GLY A 152 1.45 1.65 -4.93
N CYS A 153 0.14 1.75 -4.79
CA CYS A 153 -0.50 2.63 -3.82
C CYS A 153 -1.56 1.91 -3.01
N ILE A 154 -1.58 2.19 -1.69
CA ILE A 154 -2.57 1.64 -0.77
C ILE A 154 -3.58 2.67 -0.26
N SER A 155 -3.22 3.96 -0.20
CA SER A 155 -4.14 5.05 0.18
C SER A 155 -3.80 6.39 -0.47
N ASN A 156 -4.83 7.24 -0.63
CA ASN A 156 -4.79 8.52 -1.35
C ASN A 156 -4.32 8.41 -2.81
N CYS A 157 -4.59 7.27 -3.46
CA CYS A 157 -4.07 6.93 -4.77
C CYS A 157 -4.63 7.79 -5.91
N GLY A 158 -3.82 7.95 -6.94
CA GLY A 158 -4.15 8.69 -8.16
C GLY A 158 -3.75 10.16 -8.11
N THR A 159 -3.89 10.81 -9.27
CA THR A 159 -3.52 12.22 -9.49
C THR A 159 -4.71 13.17 -9.55
N LYS A 160 -5.92 12.64 -9.33
CA LYS A 160 -7.12 13.43 -9.56
C LYS A 160 -7.17 14.55 -8.53
N ILE A 161 -7.02 15.78 -9.02
CA ILE A 161 -7.26 16.98 -8.22
C ILE A 161 -8.74 16.99 -7.82
N VAL A 162 -8.98 16.90 -6.51
CA VAL A 162 -10.31 16.94 -5.92
C VAL A 162 -10.52 18.29 -5.24
N ALA A 163 -11.57 19.01 -5.63
CA ALA A 163 -11.94 20.24 -4.95
C ALA A 163 -12.55 19.90 -3.59
N GLY A 164 -11.88 20.33 -2.52
CA GLY A 164 -12.36 20.21 -1.14
C GLY A 164 -12.93 21.51 -0.60
N SER A 165 -13.53 21.45 0.59
CA SER A 165 -13.83 22.66 1.36
C SER A 165 -12.54 23.43 1.66
N PRO A 166 -12.55 24.77 1.63
CA PRO A 166 -11.37 25.56 1.94
C PRO A 166 -10.87 25.24 3.37
N PRO A 167 -9.54 25.22 3.59
CA PRO A 167 -8.98 24.97 4.91
C PRO A 167 -9.41 26.07 5.89
N ALA A 168 -9.51 25.71 7.19
CA ALA A 168 -9.88 26.67 8.24
C ALA A 168 -8.85 27.81 8.39
N LYS A 169 -7.61 27.58 7.94
CA LYS A 169 -6.52 28.55 7.91
C LYS A 169 -5.77 28.40 6.60
N PHE A 170 -5.44 29.54 6.00
CA PHE A 170 -4.49 29.60 4.89
C PHE A 170 -3.15 30.02 5.46
N GLU A 171 -2.15 29.17 5.31
CA GLU A 171 -0.76 29.60 5.49
C GLU A 171 -0.29 30.26 4.19
N ARG A 172 0.45 31.36 4.32
CA ARG A 172 0.98 32.11 3.18
C ARG A 172 2.49 32.00 3.20
N VAL A 173 3.02 31.22 2.27
CA VAL A 173 4.46 31.15 1.98
C VAL A 173 4.70 32.00 0.72
N TYR A 174 5.70 32.86 0.77
CA TYR A 174 6.13 33.64 -0.39
C TYR A 174 7.36 32.96 -0.99
N ILE A 175 7.24 32.53 -2.24
CA ILE A 175 8.36 32.07 -3.06
C ILE A 175 8.48 33.03 -4.24
N SER A 176 9.69 33.51 -4.51
CA SER A 176 9.90 34.47 -5.60
C SER A 176 10.00 33.77 -6.95
N ASN A 177 9.68 34.46 -8.05
CA ASN A 177 9.88 33.89 -9.41
C ASN A 177 11.35 33.50 -9.67
N LEU A 178 12.31 34.19 -9.05
CA LEU A 178 13.73 33.84 -9.14
C LEU A 178 13.98 32.47 -8.51
N GLU A 179 13.46 32.26 -7.30
CA GLU A 179 13.58 31.02 -6.54
C GLU A 179 12.87 29.85 -7.24
N ILE A 180 11.65 30.07 -7.78
CA ILE A 180 10.99 29.08 -8.65
C ILE A 180 11.88 28.71 -9.83
N GLY A 181 12.49 29.70 -10.48
CA GLY A 181 13.42 29.47 -11.59
C GLY A 181 14.65 28.67 -11.18
N GLU A 182 15.21 28.92 -9.99
CA GLU A 182 16.34 28.18 -9.43
C GLU A 182 15.96 26.73 -9.10
N ILE A 183 14.80 26.50 -8.49
CA ILE A 183 14.28 25.15 -8.24
C ILE A 183 14.21 24.38 -9.57
N ILE A 184 13.55 24.97 -10.59
CA ILE A 184 13.36 24.36 -11.91
C ILE A 184 14.68 24.07 -12.64
N SER A 185 15.66 24.98 -12.54
CA SER A 185 16.85 24.94 -13.41
C SER A 185 18.12 24.39 -12.76
N SER A 186 18.19 24.31 -11.43
CA SER A 186 19.39 23.89 -10.69
C SER A 186 19.76 22.42 -10.89
N GLY A 187 18.77 21.58 -11.22
CA GLY A 187 18.93 20.11 -11.28
C GLY A 187 19.12 19.46 -9.91
N GLN A 188 18.91 20.19 -8.81
CA GLN A 188 19.05 19.67 -7.44
C GLN A 188 17.77 19.03 -6.90
N HIS A 189 16.63 19.29 -7.54
CA HIS A 189 15.31 18.85 -7.09
C HIS A 189 14.71 17.84 -8.06
N MET A 190 13.89 16.93 -7.53
CA MET A 190 13.00 16.11 -8.37
C MET A 190 11.75 16.92 -8.67
N ILE A 191 11.41 17.10 -9.95
CA ILE A 191 10.42 18.09 -10.36
C ILE A 191 9.29 17.49 -11.18
N GLN A 192 8.06 17.87 -10.85
CA GLN A 192 6.86 17.65 -11.65
C GLN A 192 6.13 18.99 -11.84
N GLN A 193 5.79 19.31 -13.09
CA GLN A 193 5.03 20.51 -13.45
C GLN A 193 3.72 20.11 -14.13
N GLU A 194 2.61 20.66 -13.65
CA GLU A 194 1.29 20.43 -14.21
C GLU A 194 0.53 21.74 -14.37
N HIS A 195 -0.12 21.92 -15.52
CA HIS A 195 -1.06 23.02 -15.74
C HIS A 195 -2.49 22.54 -15.46
N ASN A 196 -3.20 23.22 -14.57
CA ASN A 196 -4.60 22.95 -14.29
C ASN A 196 -5.47 24.20 -14.60
N PRO A 197 -6.54 24.07 -15.40
CA PRO A 197 -7.37 25.23 -15.80
C PRO A 197 -8.14 25.88 -14.64
N ILE A 198 -8.21 25.23 -13.47
CA ILE A 198 -8.91 25.74 -12.27
C ILE A 198 -7.89 26.15 -11.20
N ALA A 199 -6.82 25.37 -11.01
CA ALA A 199 -5.84 25.58 -9.94
C ALA A 199 -4.61 26.41 -10.36
N GLY A 200 -4.46 26.73 -11.66
CA GLY A 200 -3.29 27.39 -12.21
C GLY A 200 -2.16 26.41 -12.52
N ASP A 201 -0.97 26.95 -12.69
CA ASP A 201 0.27 26.20 -12.86
C ASP A 201 0.73 25.67 -11.50
N ILE A 202 1.10 24.40 -11.44
CA ILE A 202 1.51 23.70 -10.23
C ILE A 202 2.91 23.13 -10.46
N LEU A 203 3.83 23.46 -9.56
CA LEU A 203 5.16 22.86 -9.44
C LEU A 203 5.19 22.04 -8.15
N ILE A 204 5.50 20.75 -8.27
CA ILE A 204 5.77 19.85 -7.16
C ILE A 204 7.27 19.55 -7.18
N TYR A 205 7.94 19.66 -6.03
CA TYR A 205 9.37 19.38 -5.90
C TYR A 205 9.67 18.56 -4.64
N ASP A 206 10.67 17.67 -4.75
CA ASP A 206 11.17 16.78 -3.70
C ASP A 206 10.07 16.01 -2.95
N ASP A 207 9.00 15.66 -3.67
CA ASP A 207 7.85 14.85 -3.25
C ASP A 207 7.00 15.39 -2.09
N THR A 208 7.45 16.49 -1.48
CA THR A 208 6.93 17.01 -0.22
C THR A 208 6.49 18.46 -0.32
N GLU A 209 6.97 19.20 -1.31
CA GLU A 209 6.71 20.62 -1.47
C GLU A 209 5.99 20.90 -2.78
N TRP A 210 5.08 21.87 -2.76
CA TRP A 210 4.40 22.32 -3.97
C TRP A 210 4.14 23.83 -3.90
N VAL A 211 4.21 24.47 -5.07
CA VAL A 211 3.74 25.84 -5.28
C VAL A 211 2.76 25.82 -6.44
N SER A 212 1.61 26.47 -6.26
CA SER A 212 0.76 26.83 -7.39
C SER A 212 0.80 28.33 -7.60
N TRP A 213 0.89 28.74 -8.85
CA TRP A 213 0.72 30.12 -9.25
C TRP A 213 -0.24 30.19 -10.44
N SER A 214 -0.84 31.35 -10.62
CA SER A 214 -1.62 31.61 -11.83
C SER A 214 -0.75 32.42 -12.77
N ASP A 215 -0.45 31.89 -13.95
CA ASP A 215 -0.04 32.73 -15.06
C ASP A 215 -1.14 33.76 -15.34
N VAL A 216 -0.73 34.99 -15.69
CA VAL A 216 -1.65 36.10 -15.94
C VAL A 216 -2.38 35.83 -17.27
N ALA A 217 -3.48 35.10 -17.26
CA ALA A 217 -4.41 35.08 -18.37
C ALA A 217 -5.27 36.36 -18.33
N TYR A 218 -4.85 37.35 -19.12
CA TYR A 218 -5.61 38.55 -19.50
C TYR A 218 -6.98 38.21 -20.13
N PRO A 219 -7.90 39.19 -20.18
CA PRO A 219 -9.19 39.19 -19.48
C PRO A 219 -10.26 38.24 -20.06
N VAL A 220 -11.27 37.97 -19.23
CA VAL A 220 -12.61 37.49 -19.62
C VAL A 220 -13.18 38.31 -20.78
N ALA A 221 -13.63 37.61 -21.83
CA ALA A 221 -14.49 38.16 -22.89
C ALA A 221 -15.96 38.11 -22.48
#